data_AF-A0A7L7L7L9-F1
#
_entry.id   AF-A0A7L7L7L9-F1
#
_cell.length_a   1.000
_cell.length_b   1.000
_cell.length_c   1.000
_cell.angle_alpha   90.00
_cell.angle_beta   90.00
_cell.angle_gamma   90.00
#
_symmetry.space_group_name_H-M   'P 1'
#
loop_
_entity.id
_entity.type
_entity.pdbx_description
1 polymer ?
#
loop_
_entity_poly.entity_id
_entity_poly.type
_entity_poly.pdbx_seq_one_letter_code
_entity_poly.pdbx_strand_id
1 'polypeptide(L)'
;MDSKNIHISFRRYLNYINWEMHEESEWIFVGVKEEFNKTETTKILNAFFEESELYLIIDRHNSFLIQKEEAITKVLEFIKEHNPTLVNMDFSKIMEFSKIGVIRLGNRKLEVE
;
A
#
# COMPACT_ATOMS: atom_id res chain seq x y z
N MET A 1 -10.62 9.43 10.90
CA MET A 1 -9.83 8.70 11.91
C MET A 1 -8.52 9.46 12.09
N ASP A 2 -8.01 9.62 13.31
CA ASP A 2 -6.69 10.25 13.49
C ASP A 2 -5.54 9.31 13.09
N SER A 3 -4.34 9.87 12.87
CA SER A 3 -3.16 9.10 12.45
C SER A 3 -2.86 7.90 13.33
N LYS A 4 -2.94 8.09 14.66
CA LYS A 4 -2.62 7.05 15.63
C LYS A 4 -3.60 5.88 15.51
N ASN A 5 -4.88 6.19 15.38
CA ASN A 5 -5.95 5.22 15.24
C ASN A 5 -5.86 4.48 13.88
N ILE A 6 -5.54 5.19 12.79
CA ILE A 6 -5.29 4.58 11.48
C ILE A 6 -4.15 3.55 11.58
N HIS A 7 -3.02 3.95 12.17
CA HIS A 7 -1.85 3.08 12.31
C HIS A 7 -2.14 1.86 13.20
N ILE A 8 -2.85 2.03 14.31
CA ILE A 8 -3.25 0.91 15.20
C ILE A 8 -4.13 -0.08 14.45
N SER A 9 -5.14 0.41 13.71
CA SER A 9 -6.02 -0.45 12.90
C SER A 9 -5.22 -1.21 11.85
N PHE A 10 -4.35 -0.52 11.10
CA PHE A 10 -3.47 -1.15 10.12
C PHE A 10 -2.66 -2.30 10.74
N ARG A 11 -1.97 -2.06 11.86
CA ARG A 11 -1.15 -3.07 12.54
C ARG A 11 -1.96 -4.27 13.00
N ARG A 12 -3.23 -4.07 13.39
CA ARG A 12 -4.14 -5.15 13.76
C ARG A 12 -4.52 -6.00 12.55
N TYR A 13 -4.93 -5.36 11.45
CA TYR A 13 -5.43 -6.05 10.26
C TYR A 13 -4.35 -6.70 9.42
N LEU A 14 -3.11 -6.19 9.46
CA LEU A 14 -1.97 -6.74 8.73
C LEU A 14 -1.75 -8.24 8.98
N ASN A 15 -2.04 -8.73 10.18
CA ASN A 15 -1.89 -10.15 10.53
C ASN A 15 -2.92 -11.06 9.85
N TYR A 16 -3.96 -10.50 9.22
CA TYR A 16 -5.04 -11.22 8.55
C TYR A 16 -4.97 -11.09 7.02
N ILE A 17 -3.89 -10.50 6.50
CA ILE A 17 -3.68 -10.32 5.07
C ILE A 17 -2.99 -11.54 4.49
N ASN A 18 -3.51 -12.01 3.35
CA ASN A 18 -2.85 -12.96 2.49
C ASN A 18 -2.17 -12.18 1.38
N TRP A 19 -0.87 -12.37 1.22
CA TRP A 19 -0.10 -11.73 0.16
C TRP A 19 -0.32 -12.47 -1.17
N GLU A 20 -0.48 -11.71 -2.24
CA GLU A 20 -0.68 -12.25 -3.58
C GLU A 20 0.66 -12.74 -4.12
N MET A 21 0.68 -13.99 -4.60
CA MET A 21 1.84 -14.59 -5.23
C MET A 21 1.86 -14.23 -6.71
N HIS A 22 2.96 -13.62 -7.15
CA HIS A 22 3.28 -13.36 -8.55
C HIS A 22 4.37 -14.35 -8.99
N GLU A 23 3.96 -15.40 -9.69
CA GLU A 23 4.82 -16.53 -10.05
C GLU A 23 5.41 -17.21 -8.81
N GLU A 24 6.67 -16.92 -8.48
CA GLU A 24 7.42 -17.51 -7.37
C GLU A 24 7.60 -16.56 -6.18
N SER A 25 7.09 -15.32 -6.24
CA SER A 25 7.35 -14.27 -5.25
C SER A 25 6.14 -13.37 -4.99
N GLU A 26 5.98 -12.88 -3.75
CA GLU A 26 4.99 -11.86 -3.41
C GLU A 26 5.37 -10.44 -3.91
N TRP A 27 6.60 -10.29 -4.41
CA TRP A 27 7.20 -9.00 -4.72
C TRP A 27 7.19 -8.71 -6.23
N ILE A 28 6.67 -7.55 -6.59
CA ILE A 28 6.74 -6.98 -7.95
C ILE A 28 7.80 -5.88 -7.96
N PHE A 29 8.76 -5.96 -8.87
CA PHE A 29 9.77 -4.91 -9.05
C PHE A 29 9.19 -3.72 -9.82
N VAL A 30 9.30 -2.52 -9.25
CA VAL A 30 8.81 -1.26 -9.84
C VAL A 30 9.90 -0.22 -10.03
N GLY A 31 11.16 -0.57 -9.79
CA GLY A 31 12.31 0.32 -9.95
C GLY A 31 12.65 1.14 -8.71
N VAL A 32 13.88 1.67 -8.66
CA VAL A 32 14.45 2.38 -7.51
C VAL A 32 14.83 3.80 -7.91
N LYS A 33 14.56 4.79 -7.04
CA LYS A 33 14.92 6.20 -7.24
C LYS A 33 14.42 6.73 -8.60
N GLU A 34 15.34 7.08 -9.51
CA GLU A 34 15.05 7.67 -10.82
C GLU A 34 14.48 6.66 -11.81
N GLU A 35 14.69 5.36 -11.56
CA GLU A 35 14.15 4.27 -12.37
C GLU A 35 12.76 3.82 -11.91
N PHE A 36 12.18 4.48 -10.89
CA PHE A 36 10.84 4.13 -10.42
C PHE A 36 9.80 4.32 -11.53
N ASN A 37 9.18 3.22 -11.94
CA ASN A 37 8.19 3.20 -12.98
C ASN A 37 6.83 3.67 -12.44
N LYS A 38 6.68 5.00 -12.38
CA LYS A 38 5.43 5.65 -11.92
C LYS A 38 4.22 5.19 -12.73
N THR A 39 4.37 5.06 -14.04
CA THR A 39 3.29 4.66 -14.94
C THR A 39 2.79 3.26 -14.61
N GLU A 40 3.69 2.28 -14.51
CA GLU A 40 3.31 0.89 -14.23
C GLU A 40 2.75 0.75 -12.81
N THR A 41 3.38 1.38 -11.83
CA THR A 41 2.88 1.38 -10.45
C THR A 41 1.46 1.98 -10.36
N THR A 42 1.19 3.04 -11.12
CA THR A 42 -0.15 3.66 -11.16
C THR A 42 -1.19 2.72 -11.78
N LYS A 43 -0.83 1.92 -12.79
CA LYS A 43 -1.73 0.90 -13.33
C LYS A 43 -2.05 -0.16 -12.29
N ILE A 44 -1.03 -0.66 -11.59
CA ILE A 44 -1.20 -1.68 -10.54
C ILE A 44 -2.10 -1.14 -9.42
N LEU A 45 -1.85 0.09 -8.96
CA LEU A 45 -2.69 0.79 -7.99
C LEU A 45 -4.16 0.83 -8.43
N ASN A 46 -4.42 1.27 -9.67
CA ASN A 46 -5.77 1.43 -10.19
C ASN A 46 -6.48 0.09 -10.44
N ALA A 47 -5.72 -0.96 -10.76
CA ALA A 47 -6.27 -2.31 -10.91
C ALA A 47 -6.59 -2.94 -9.54
N PHE A 48 -5.80 -2.62 -8.51
CA PHE A 48 -5.93 -3.23 -7.19
C PHE A 48 -7.00 -2.54 -6.32
N PHE A 49 -7.06 -1.20 -6.34
CA PHE A 49 -8.01 -0.40 -5.58
C PHE A 49 -9.09 0.19 -6.49
N GLU A 50 -10.34 -0.11 -6.19
CA GLU A 50 -11.50 0.52 -6.86
C GLU A 50 -11.84 1.86 -6.20
N GLU A 51 -11.53 1.98 -4.91
CA GLU A 51 -11.81 3.11 -4.04
C GLU A 51 -11.11 4.39 -4.53
N SER A 52 -11.76 5.54 -4.37
CA SER A 52 -11.18 6.85 -4.68
C SER A 52 -10.26 7.38 -3.59
N GLU A 53 -10.46 6.93 -2.34
CA GLU A 53 -9.71 7.37 -1.16
C GLU A 53 -9.04 6.18 -0.49
N LEU A 54 -7.80 6.38 -0.06
CA LEU A 54 -6.95 5.37 0.58
C LEU A 54 -6.29 5.96 1.81
N TYR A 55 -6.03 5.12 2.81
CA TYR A 55 -5.10 5.45 3.87
C TYR A 55 -3.67 5.26 3.39
N LEU A 56 -2.84 6.29 3.60
CA LEU A 56 -1.39 6.19 3.52
C LEU A 56 -0.84 6.00 4.93
N ILE A 57 -0.12 4.90 5.13
CA ILE A 57 0.52 4.54 6.39
C ILE A 57 2.02 4.72 6.24
N ILE A 58 2.62 5.61 7.03
CA ILE A 58 4.08 5.78 7.12
C ILE A 58 4.56 5.29 8.49
N ASP A 59 3.99 5.86 9.56
CA ASP A 59 4.26 5.49 10.95
C ASP A 59 3.07 5.86 11.85
N ARG A 60 3.23 5.75 13.17
CA ARG A 60 2.20 6.04 14.17
C ARG A 60 1.70 7.49 14.13
N HIS A 61 2.54 8.44 13.74
CA HIS A 61 2.30 9.87 13.73
C HIS A 61 2.00 10.40 12.32
N ASN A 62 2.39 9.66 11.30
CA ASN A 62 2.26 10.02 9.88
C ASN A 62 1.40 8.97 9.16
N SER A 63 0.12 8.92 9.49
CA SER A 63 -0.88 8.13 8.77
C SER A 63 -2.11 9.00 8.50
N PHE A 64 -2.58 9.03 7.25
CA PHE A 64 -3.66 9.95 6.86
C PHE A 64 -4.40 9.44 5.62
N LEU A 65 -5.61 9.96 5.43
CA LEU A 65 -6.43 9.68 4.24
C LEU A 65 -5.96 10.56 3.08
N ILE A 66 -5.85 9.98 1.89
CA ILE A 66 -5.44 10.65 0.65
C ILE A 66 -6.33 10.22 -0.53
N GLN A 67 -6.34 11.04 -1.58
CA GLN A 67 -6.95 10.65 -2.86
C GLN A 67 -6.05 9.66 -3.59
N LYS A 68 -6.63 8.63 -4.21
CA LYS A 68 -5.92 7.60 -4.99
C LYS A 68 -5.08 8.23 -6.11
N GLU A 69 -5.59 9.30 -6.73
CA GLU A 69 -4.91 10.06 -7.79
C GLU A 69 -3.56 10.66 -7.33
N GLU A 70 -3.44 10.99 -6.04
CA GLU A 70 -2.22 11.54 -5.45
C GLU A 70 -1.32 10.47 -4.81
N ALA A 71 -1.80 9.22 -4.71
CA ALA A 71 -1.19 8.19 -3.89
C ALA A 71 0.25 7.87 -4.27
N ILE A 72 0.54 7.68 -5.56
CA ILE A 72 1.91 7.38 -6.00
C ILE A 72 2.84 8.56 -5.78
N THR A 73 2.36 9.80 -5.97
CA THR A 73 3.15 10.99 -5.69
C THR A 73 3.50 11.07 -4.21
N LYS A 74 2.53 10.84 -3.31
CA LYS A 74 2.74 10.83 -1.86
C LYS A 74 3.66 9.70 -1.41
N VAL A 75 3.48 8.49 -1.93
CA VAL A 75 4.38 7.35 -1.67
C VAL A 75 5.83 7.71 -1.98
N LEU A 76 6.09 8.36 -3.12
CA LEU A 76 7.45 8.74 -3.53
C LEU A 76 8.09 9.78 -2.61
N GLU A 77 7.30 10.62 -1.92
CA GLU A 77 7.82 11.55 -0.91
C GLU A 77 8.42 10.80 0.29
N PHE A 78 7.89 9.63 0.64
CA PHE A 78 8.28 8.88 1.86
C PHE A 78 9.14 7.63 1.61
N ILE A 79 9.12 7.05 0.40
CA ILE A 79 9.74 5.75 0.09
C ILE A 79 11.27 5.72 0.29
N LYS A 80 11.93 6.88 0.36
CA LYS A 80 13.37 6.98 0.62
C LYS A 80 13.75 6.62 2.05
N GLU A 81 12.88 6.93 3.01
CA GLU A 81 13.14 6.81 4.44
C GLU A 81 12.24 5.77 5.11
N HIS A 82 11.09 5.48 4.49
CA HIS A 82 10.06 4.60 5.03
C HIS A 82 9.63 3.53 4.02
N ASN A 83 8.84 2.57 4.51
CA ASN A 83 8.10 1.62 3.69
C ASN A 83 6.63 2.04 3.68
N PRO A 84 6.23 3.02 2.87
CA PRO A 84 4.86 3.50 2.85
C PRO A 84 3.91 2.36 2.46
N THR A 85 2.70 2.38 3.01
CA THR A 85 1.68 1.40 2.70
C THR A 85 0.37 2.09 2.37
N LEU A 86 -0.25 1.68 1.27
CA LEU A 86 -1.58 2.11 0.91
C LEU A 86 -2.58 1.06 1.35
N VAL A 87 -3.67 1.51 1.96
CA VAL A 87 -4.68 0.63 2.54
C VAL A 87 -6.06 1.20 2.22
N ASN A 88 -7.00 0.35 1.81
CA ASN A 88 -8.38 0.81 1.66
C ASN A 88 -9.05 1.04 3.03
N MET A 89 -10.21 1.71 3.02
CA MET A 89 -10.79 2.22 4.27
C MET A 89 -11.26 1.13 5.25
N ASP A 90 -11.52 -0.09 4.78
CA ASP A 90 -11.95 -1.23 5.60
C ASP A 90 -10.78 -2.17 5.99
N PHE A 91 -9.55 -1.80 5.63
CA PHE A 91 -8.31 -2.54 5.88
C PHE A 91 -8.33 -3.97 5.30
N SER A 92 -9.07 -4.19 4.21
CA SER A 92 -9.13 -5.48 3.52
C SER A 92 -8.13 -5.60 2.36
N LYS A 93 -7.67 -4.48 1.79
CA LYS A 93 -6.67 -4.46 0.71
C LYS A 93 -5.48 -3.61 1.11
N ILE A 94 -4.28 -4.15 0.93
CA ILE A 94 -3.00 -3.54 1.31
C ILE A 94 -2.04 -3.61 0.14
N MET A 95 -1.43 -2.47 -0.19
CA MET A 95 -0.32 -2.35 -1.13
C MET A 95 0.88 -1.78 -0.37
N GLU A 96 1.88 -2.62 -0.11
CA GLU A 96 3.08 -2.22 0.62
C GLU A 96 4.20 -1.87 -0.36
N PHE A 97 4.85 -0.75 -0.12
CA PHE A 97 6.02 -0.30 -0.87
C PHE A 97 7.27 -0.45 -0.02
N SER A 98 8.34 -0.92 -0.64
CA SER A 98 9.65 -1.01 -0.01
C SER A 98 10.63 -0.02 -0.62
N LYS A 99 11.52 0.52 0.22
CA LYS A 99 12.63 1.40 -0.19
C LYS A 99 13.55 0.81 -1.28
N ILE A 100 13.53 -0.52 -1.48
CA ILE A 100 14.32 -1.21 -2.51
C ILE A 100 13.59 -1.33 -3.86
N GLY A 101 12.48 -0.60 -4.05
CA GLY A 101 11.81 -0.52 -5.35
C GLY A 101 10.96 -1.74 -5.70
N VAL A 102 10.43 -2.39 -4.67
CA VAL A 102 9.47 -3.49 -4.81
C VAL A 102 8.16 -3.13 -4.14
N ILE A 103 7.08 -3.68 -4.66
CA ILE A 103 5.75 -3.63 -4.06
C ILE A 103 5.25 -5.05 -3.80
N ARG A 104 4.33 -5.19 -2.85
CA ARG A 104 3.53 -6.41 -2.69
C ARG A 104 2.07 -6.05 -2.42
N LEU A 105 1.19 -6.90 -2.92
CA LEU A 105 -0.26 -6.74 -2.81
C LEU A 105 -0.80 -7.79 -1.85
N GLY A 106 -1.75 -7.42 -1.01
CA GLY A 106 -2.33 -8.33 -0.06
C GLY A 106 -3.80 -8.04 0.18
N ASN A 107 -4.58 -9.10 0.29
CA ASN A 107 -6.00 -9.02 0.57
C ASN A 107 -6.38 -9.88 1.78
N ARG A 108 -7.36 -9.40 2.55
CA ARG A 108 -8.02 -10.21 3.57
C ARG A 108 -8.92 -11.17 2.80
N LYS A 109 -8.64 -12.48 2.86
CA LYS A 109 -9.58 -13.48 2.33
C LYS A 109 -10.91 -13.26 3.05
N LEU A 110 -11.96 -12.97 2.29
CA LEU A 110 -13.30 -13.25 2.77
C LEU A 110 -13.36 -14.77 2.91
N GLU A 111 -13.60 -15.27 4.12
CA GLU A 111 -14.06 -16.65 4.26
C GLU A 111 -15.34 -16.74 3.43
N VAL A 112 -15.25 -17.41 2.28
CA VAL A 112 -16.42 -17.84 1.54
C VAL A 112 -16.91 -19.05 2.33
N GLU A 113 -17.97 -18.86 3.11
CA GLU A 113 -18.74 -19.94 3.75
C GLU A 113 -19.22 -20.97 2.72
#